data_AF-A0A392P5Z8-F1
#
_entry.id   AF-A0A392P5Z8-F1
#
_cell.length_a   1.000
_cell.length_b   1.000
_cell.length_c   1.000
_cell.angle_alpha   90.00
_cell.angle_beta   90.00
_cell.angle_gamma   90.00
#
_symmetry.space_group_name_H-M   'P 1'
#
loop_
_entity.id
_entity.type
_entity.pdbx_description
1 polymer ?
#
loop_
_entity_poly.entity_id
_entity_poly.type
_entity_poly.pdbx_seq_one_letter_code
_entity_poly.pdbx_strand_id
1 'polypeptide(L)'
;MPSTSDSSKMDIKVVQSKSQKKIVTTEDNGDFVDFIFSFLTLPLWSIVKLLGVNSFAGCVANLYKSVENLDPHSVLLNPGIVPLFGCPNKPLNIPHVKLPTYYYGFNYQIHRAVISKTRLAVGGPLVVLDPRSLNRSKEDVVGFVKRTTLYGVGDDLKLKSLSANYCLSYLKERTEPSY
;
A
#
# COMPACT_ATOMS: atom_id res chain seq x y z
N MET A 1 15.19 -6.08 22.19
CA MET A 1 14.07 -5.44 22.90
C MET A 1 12.85 -5.55 22.00
N PRO A 2 11.72 -6.10 22.48
CA PRO A 2 10.50 -6.12 21.69
C PRO A 2 9.99 -4.68 21.60
N SER A 3 9.92 -4.14 20.39
CA SER A 3 9.23 -2.88 20.13
C SER A 3 7.76 -3.08 20.45
N THR A 4 7.27 -2.32 21.43
CA THR A 4 5.85 -2.15 21.73
C THR A 4 5.11 -1.87 20.42
N SER A 5 4.28 -2.81 19.98
CA SER A 5 3.29 -2.56 18.96
C SER A 5 2.23 -1.67 19.60
N ASP A 6 2.44 -0.36 19.57
CA ASP A 6 1.36 0.59 19.78
C ASP A 6 0.31 0.26 18.73
N SER A 7 -0.79 -0.37 19.16
CA SER A 7 -1.94 -0.59 18.30
C SER A 7 -2.50 0.78 17.97
N SER A 8 -2.11 1.33 16.83
CA SER A 8 -2.67 2.55 16.27
C SER A 8 -4.17 2.34 16.08
N LYS A 9 -4.97 2.86 17.01
CA LYS A 9 -6.42 2.78 16.94
C LYS A 9 -6.90 3.79 15.90
N MET A 10 -7.68 3.33 14.94
CA MET A 10 -8.24 4.16 13.88
C MET A 10 -9.76 4.23 14.08
N ASP A 11 -10.27 5.44 14.30
CA ASP A 11 -11.70 5.67 14.53
C ASP A 11 -12.37 6.05 13.21
N ILE A 12 -13.32 5.22 12.76
CA ILE A 12 -14.04 5.42 11.49
C ILE A 12 -15.49 5.73 11.80
N LYS A 13 -16.02 6.81 11.20
CA LYS A 13 -17.46 7.12 11.29
C LYS A 13 -18.19 6.52 10.10
N VAL A 14 -19.18 5.67 10.38
CA VAL A 14 -20.00 5.00 9.36
C VAL A 14 -21.41 5.58 9.37
N VAL A 15 -21.89 6.00 8.21
CA VAL A 15 -23.26 6.50 8.01
C VAL A 15 -23.96 5.61 7.00
N GLN A 16 -25.15 5.12 7.36
CA GLN A 16 -25.97 4.27 6.48
C GLN A 16 -27.26 4.99 6.08
N SER A 17 -27.53 5.02 4.78
CA SER A 17 -28.82 5.42 4.23
C SER A 17 -29.84 4.29 4.39
N LYS A 18 -30.93 4.53 5.13
CA LYS A 18 -32.01 3.54 5.28
C LYS A 18 -32.82 3.36 4.00
N SER A 19 -33.03 4.44 3.24
CA SER A 19 -33.82 4.45 2.00
C SER A 19 -33.09 3.75 0.85
N GLN A 20 -31.79 4.06 0.67
CA GLN A 20 -30.99 3.51 -0.43
C GLN A 20 -30.19 2.26 -0.06
N LYS A 21 -30.16 1.88 1.23
CA LYS A 21 -29.30 0.80 1.78
C LYS A 21 -27.79 1.00 1.50
N LYS A 22 -27.37 2.23 1.19
CA LYS A 22 -25.96 2.57 0.92
C LYS A 22 -25.22 2.96 2.18
N ILE A 23 -23.94 2.64 2.22
CA ILE A 23 -23.04 2.98 3.32
C ILE A 23 -22.02 4.01 2.82
N VAL A 24 -21.83 5.07 3.61
CA VAL A 24 -20.73 6.03 3.42
C VAL A 24 -19.92 6.04 4.71
N THR A 25 -18.64 5.72 4.58
CA THR A 25 -17.68 5.88 5.68
C THR A 25 -16.96 7.20 5.51
N THR A 26 -16.80 7.93 6.62
CA THR A 26 -16.09 9.20 6.67
C THR A 26 -14.99 9.10 7.69
N GLU A 27 -13.82 9.61 7.33
CA GLU A 27 -12.67 9.60 8.21
C GLU A 27 -11.91 10.91 8.06
N ASP A 28 -11.49 11.45 9.20
CA ASP A 28 -10.54 12.54 9.27
C ASP A 28 -9.11 12.03 9.09
N ASN A 29 -8.28 12.83 8.43
CA ASN A 29 -6.83 12.58 8.28
C ASN A 29 -6.38 11.48 7.30
N GLY A 30 -7.31 10.67 6.77
CA GLY A 30 -7.08 9.78 5.62
C GLY A 30 -6.33 8.48 5.94
N ASP A 31 -6.22 8.09 7.21
CA ASP A 31 -5.54 6.85 7.63
C ASP A 31 -6.28 5.59 7.15
N PHE A 32 -7.61 5.60 7.09
CA PHE A 32 -8.49 4.56 6.56
C PHE A 32 -8.39 4.51 5.05
N VAL A 33 -8.29 5.65 4.39
CA VAL A 33 -8.10 5.69 2.94
C VAL A 33 -6.76 5.10 2.57
N ASP A 34 -5.71 5.47 3.30
CA ASP A 34 -4.39 4.86 3.17
C ASP A 34 -4.41 3.36 3.46
N PHE A 35 -5.17 2.94 4.47
CA PHE A 35 -5.39 1.54 4.78
C PHE A 35 -6.03 0.79 3.61
N ILE A 36 -7.09 1.33 2.98
CA ILE A 36 -7.71 0.72 1.79
C ILE A 36 -6.68 0.64 0.65
N PHE A 37 -5.99 1.74 0.36
CA PHE A 37 -5.04 1.80 -0.75
C PHE A 37 -3.81 0.92 -0.51
N SER A 38 -3.47 0.62 0.74
CA SER A 38 -2.40 -0.34 1.03
C SER A 38 -2.69 -1.74 0.46
N PHE A 39 -3.97 -2.17 0.37
CA PHE A 39 -4.31 -3.43 -0.28
C PHE A 39 -3.98 -3.46 -1.77
N LEU A 40 -4.07 -2.31 -2.45
CA LEU A 40 -3.74 -2.18 -3.87
C LEU A 40 -2.24 -2.32 -4.14
N THR A 41 -1.42 -2.20 -3.11
CA THR A 41 0.04 -2.34 -3.21
C THR A 41 0.53 -3.76 -2.98
N LEU A 42 -0.37 -4.67 -2.59
CA LEU A 42 -0.03 -6.06 -2.34
C LEU A 42 0.16 -6.78 -3.68
N PRO A 43 1.29 -7.44 -3.90
CA PRO A 43 1.45 -8.26 -5.09
C PRO A 43 0.39 -9.36 -5.10
N LEU A 44 -0.19 -9.62 -6.28
CA LEU A 44 -1.26 -10.60 -6.43
C LEU A 44 -0.88 -11.98 -5.86
N TRP A 45 0.37 -12.42 -6.03
CA TRP A 45 0.85 -13.71 -5.52
C TRP A 45 0.93 -13.74 -3.98
N SER A 46 1.22 -12.61 -3.33
CA SER A 46 1.13 -12.52 -1.87
C SER A 46 -0.31 -12.65 -1.39
N ILE A 47 -1.29 -12.11 -2.13
CA ILE A 47 -2.71 -12.26 -1.82
C ILE A 47 -3.15 -13.72 -2.00
N VAL A 48 -2.74 -14.36 -3.11
CA VAL A 48 -3.03 -15.78 -3.38
C VAL A 48 -2.48 -16.68 -2.29
N LYS A 49 -1.24 -16.44 -1.85
CA LYS A 49 -0.63 -17.19 -0.75
C LYS A 49 -1.34 -16.96 0.58
N LEU A 50 -1.79 -15.73 0.85
CA LEU A 50 -2.45 -15.36 2.10
C LEU A 50 -3.86 -15.96 2.22
N LEU A 51 -4.67 -15.85 1.18
CA LEU A 51 -6.04 -16.38 1.18
C LEU A 51 -6.09 -17.88 0.87
N GLY A 52 -5.01 -18.41 0.29
CA GLY A 52 -4.91 -19.78 -0.17
C GLY A 52 -5.35 -19.91 -1.64
N VAL A 53 -4.64 -20.76 -2.39
CA VAL A 53 -4.87 -20.98 -3.82
C VAL A 53 -6.31 -21.44 -4.11
N ASN A 54 -6.92 -22.18 -3.18
CA ASN A 54 -8.29 -22.69 -3.31
C ASN A 54 -9.36 -21.60 -3.27
N SER A 55 -9.03 -20.40 -2.77
CA SER A 55 -9.92 -19.23 -2.81
C SER A 55 -9.92 -18.54 -4.18
N PHE A 56 -9.04 -18.95 -5.10
CA PHE A 56 -8.95 -18.43 -6.45
C PHE A 56 -9.37 -19.49 -7.46
N ALA A 57 -10.01 -19.06 -8.54
CA ALA A 57 -10.40 -19.91 -9.66
C ALA A 57 -9.80 -19.41 -10.98
N GLY A 58 -9.71 -20.30 -11.97
CA GLY A 58 -9.25 -19.96 -13.31
C GLY A 58 -7.74 -19.72 -13.43
N CYS A 59 -7.36 -18.75 -14.27
CA CYS A 59 -5.97 -18.56 -14.70
C CYS A 59 -5.01 -18.23 -13.55
N VAL A 60 -5.45 -17.46 -12.55
CA VAL A 60 -4.60 -17.06 -11.41
C VAL A 60 -4.20 -18.28 -10.60
N ALA A 61 -5.16 -19.16 -10.26
CA ALA A 61 -4.88 -20.38 -9.52
C ALA A 61 -4.00 -21.35 -10.32
N ASN A 62 -4.27 -21.49 -11.62
CA ASN A 62 -3.46 -22.34 -12.50
C ASN A 62 -2.02 -21.85 -12.62
N LEU A 63 -1.83 -20.54 -12.78
CA LEU A 63 -0.50 -19.95 -12.89
C LEU A 63 0.28 -20.05 -11.58
N TYR A 64 -0.37 -19.83 -10.44
CA TYR A 64 0.25 -20.04 -9.13
C TYR A 64 0.73 -21.50 -8.96
N LYS A 65 -0.15 -22.48 -9.23
CA LYS A 65 0.20 -23.91 -9.15
C LYS A 65 1.31 -24.30 -10.11
N SER A 66 1.33 -23.71 -11.31
CA SER A 66 2.40 -23.96 -12.29
C SER A 66 3.76 -23.51 -11.76
N VAL A 67 3.84 -22.30 -11.18
CA VAL A 67 5.07 -21.80 -10.55
C VAL A 67 5.45 -22.64 -9.34
N GLU A 68 4.48 -23.03 -8.51
CA GLU A 68 4.70 -23.88 -7.33
C GLU A 68 5.25 -25.26 -7.69
N ASN A 69 4.73 -25.88 -8.75
CA ASN A 69 5.21 -27.17 -9.24
C ASN A 69 6.60 -27.06 -9.90
N LEU A 70 6.91 -25.92 -10.50
CA LEU A 70 8.22 -25.68 -11.13
C LEU A 70 9.31 -25.42 -10.09
N ASP A 71 9.03 -24.55 -9.13
CA ASP A 71 9.91 -24.21 -8.02
C ASP A 71 9.09 -23.78 -6.78
N PRO A 72 8.90 -24.67 -5.79
CA PRO A 72 8.11 -24.37 -4.60
C PRO A 72 8.78 -23.34 -3.69
N HIS A 73 10.06 -23.04 -3.90
CA HIS A 73 10.81 -22.02 -3.16
C HIS A 73 10.96 -20.71 -3.93
N SER A 74 10.26 -20.57 -5.05
CA SER A 74 10.33 -19.39 -5.89
C SER A 74 9.94 -18.13 -5.13
N VAL A 75 10.75 -17.08 -5.28
CA VAL A 75 10.45 -15.73 -4.77
C VAL A 75 9.12 -15.19 -5.33
N LEU A 76 8.69 -15.69 -6.50
CA LEU A 76 7.43 -15.30 -7.13
C LEU A 76 6.19 -15.76 -6.34
N LEU A 77 6.29 -16.85 -5.57
CA LEU A 77 5.18 -17.33 -4.73
C LEU A 77 5.00 -16.49 -3.47
N ASN A 78 6.02 -15.71 -3.09
CA ASN A 78 5.95 -14.80 -1.95
C ASN A 78 6.82 -13.56 -2.18
N PRO A 79 6.41 -12.68 -3.11
CA PRO A 79 7.21 -11.52 -3.48
C PRO A 79 7.27 -10.43 -2.40
N GLY A 80 6.60 -10.63 -1.25
CA GLY A 80 6.52 -9.71 -0.10
C GLY A 80 6.05 -8.29 -0.46
N ILE A 81 5.93 -7.41 0.53
CA ILE A 81 5.61 -6.00 0.26
C ILE A 81 6.90 -5.24 -0.02
N VAL A 82 6.96 -4.58 -1.18
CA VAL A 82 8.06 -3.65 -1.49
C VAL A 82 8.01 -2.49 -0.48
N PRO A 83 9.09 -2.19 0.26
CA PRO A 83 9.08 -1.22 1.37
C PRO A 83 8.55 0.17 1.04
N LEU A 84 8.64 0.59 -0.22
CA LEU A 84 8.23 1.91 -0.72
C LEU A 84 6.72 2.08 -0.86
N PHE A 85 5.94 1.02 -0.62
CA PHE A 85 4.48 1.05 -0.70
C PHE A 85 3.83 0.75 0.64
N GLY A 86 4.62 0.60 1.71
CA GLY A 86 4.09 0.35 3.05
C GLY A 86 3.28 1.54 3.56
N CYS A 87 2.09 1.26 4.08
CA CYS A 87 1.39 2.14 5.02
C CYS A 87 1.95 1.94 6.43
N PRO A 88 1.91 2.99 7.29
CA PRO A 88 2.24 2.85 8.71
C PRO A 88 1.35 1.80 9.36
N ASN A 89 0.06 1.83 9.04
CA ASN A 89 -0.97 0.92 9.50
C ASN A 89 -1.09 -0.23 8.50
N LYS A 90 -0.35 -1.33 8.74
CA LYS A 90 -0.36 -2.48 7.84
C LYS A 90 -1.59 -3.35 8.12
N PRO A 91 -2.50 -3.55 7.15
CA PRO A 91 -3.66 -4.42 7.34
C PRO A 91 -3.28 -5.88 7.52
N LEU A 92 -2.17 -6.31 6.89
CA LEU A 92 -1.80 -7.71 6.76
C LEU A 92 -0.33 -7.90 7.15
N ASN A 93 -0.06 -8.98 7.90
CA ASN A 93 1.28 -9.38 8.30
C ASN A 93 2.04 -10.05 7.14
N ILE A 94 2.26 -9.29 6.07
CA ILE A 94 3.07 -9.73 4.92
C ILE A 94 4.50 -9.25 5.15
N PRO A 95 5.51 -10.14 5.04
CA PRO A 95 6.89 -9.75 5.25
C PRO A 95 7.31 -8.69 4.22
N HIS A 96 8.06 -7.69 4.69
CA HIS A 96 8.74 -6.78 3.78
C HIS A 96 9.87 -7.48 3.06
N VAL A 97 9.99 -7.23 1.77
CA VAL A 97 11.20 -7.60 1.06
C VAL A 97 12.29 -6.62 1.41
N LYS A 98 13.44 -7.14 1.86
CA LYS A 98 14.65 -6.35 1.97
C LYS A 98 15.06 -5.92 0.56
N LEU A 99 15.01 -4.62 0.30
CA LEU A 99 15.45 -4.08 -0.99
C LEU A 99 16.92 -4.43 -1.23
N PRO A 100 17.30 -4.83 -2.45
CA PRO A 100 18.70 -4.99 -2.80
C PRO A 100 19.42 -3.64 -2.65
N THR A 101 20.55 -3.65 -1.96
CA THR A 101 21.42 -2.47 -1.86
C THR A 101 22.25 -2.37 -3.13
N TYR A 102 22.17 -1.21 -3.77
CA TYR A 102 23.03 -0.87 -4.90
C TYR A 102 24.11 0.10 -4.44
N TYR A 103 25.23 0.11 -5.13
CA TYR A 103 26.36 0.99 -4.89
C TYR A 103 26.67 1.72 -6.19
N TYR A 104 26.90 3.02 -6.08
CA TYR A 104 27.46 3.81 -7.17
C TYR A 104 28.97 3.88 -6.99
N GLY A 105 29.73 3.65 -8.05
CA GLY A 105 31.18 3.76 -7.98
C GLY A 105 31.86 3.81 -9.34
N PHE A 106 33.18 3.95 -9.32
CA PHE A 106 33.98 3.99 -10.54
C PHE A 106 34.57 2.61 -10.82
N ASN A 107 34.38 2.12 -12.06
CA ASN A 107 34.99 0.87 -12.51
C ASN A 107 36.24 1.19 -13.33
N TYR A 108 37.41 0.77 -12.83
CA TYR A 108 38.71 1.01 -13.45
C TYR A 108 38.92 0.25 -14.75
N GLN A 109 38.29 -0.90 -14.96
CA GLN A 109 38.49 -1.68 -16.20
C GLN A 109 37.83 -1.01 -17.41
N ILE A 110 36.71 -0.31 -17.18
CA ILE A 110 35.94 0.36 -18.23
C ILE A 110 36.03 1.89 -18.13
N HIS A 111 36.83 2.41 -17.20
CA HIS A 111 37.02 3.84 -16.91
C HIS A 111 35.71 4.66 -16.87
N ARG A 112 34.65 4.11 -16.23
CA ARG A 112 33.33 4.75 -16.15
C ARG A 112 32.66 4.54 -14.80
N ALA A 113 31.77 5.47 -14.47
CA ALA A 113 30.86 5.32 -13.35
C ALA A 113 29.82 4.23 -13.63
N VAL A 114 29.54 3.39 -12.64
CA VAL A 114 28.60 2.26 -12.73
C VAL A 114 27.79 2.12 -11.46
N ILE A 115 26.65 1.44 -11.60
CA ILE A 115 25.82 0.97 -10.50
C ILE A 115 26.04 -0.54 -10.36
N SER A 116 26.40 -1.00 -9.17
CA SER A 116 26.67 -2.40 -8.86
C SER A 116 25.89 -2.87 -7.64
N LYS A 117 25.59 -4.17 -7.55
CA LYS A 117 25.08 -4.80 -6.31
C LYS A 117 26.21 -5.06 -5.29
N THR A 118 27.46 -5.08 -5.74
CA THR A 118 28.64 -5.24 -4.90
C THR A 118 29.33 -3.91 -4.68
N ARG A 119 29.98 -3.77 -3.51
CA ARG A 119 30.72 -2.55 -3.16
C ARG A 119 31.96 -2.45 -4.04
N LEU A 120 32.11 -1.33 -4.75
CA LEU A 120 33.30 -1.00 -5.51
C LEU A 120 34.26 -0.16 -4.65
N ALA A 121 35.55 -0.15 -5.00
CA ALA A 121 36.61 0.48 -4.22
C ALA A 121 36.42 1.99 -3.99
N VAL A 122 35.75 2.69 -4.92
CA VAL A 122 35.44 4.11 -4.83
C VAL A 122 33.94 4.28 -5.05
N GLY A 123 33.18 4.58 -3.99
CA GLY A 123 31.73 4.65 -4.08
C GLY A 123 30.97 4.57 -2.75
N GLY A 124 29.69 4.95 -2.78
CA GLY A 124 28.76 4.92 -1.65
C GLY A 124 27.50 4.10 -1.95
N PRO A 125 26.77 3.65 -0.91
CA PRO A 125 25.49 2.99 -1.11
C PRO A 125 24.47 3.96 -1.70
N LEU A 126 23.72 3.51 -2.70
CA LEU A 126 22.57 4.22 -3.21
C LEU A 126 21.42 4.06 -2.23
N VAL A 127 20.80 5.19 -1.90
CA VAL A 127 19.57 5.23 -1.11
C VAL A 127 18.41 5.26 -2.07
N VAL A 128 17.49 4.31 -1.94
CA VAL A 128 16.27 4.31 -2.74
C VAL A 128 15.42 5.51 -2.32
N LEU A 129 15.01 6.32 -3.30
CA LEU A 129 14.13 7.46 -3.08
C LEU A 129 12.69 6.95 -2.99
N ASP A 130 11.97 7.38 -1.94
CA ASP A 130 10.52 7.20 -1.89
C ASP A 130 9.87 8.26 -2.80
N PRO A 131 9.20 7.88 -3.89
CA PRO A 131 8.57 8.84 -4.79
C PRO A 131 7.49 9.69 -4.09
N ARG A 132 6.99 9.24 -2.93
CA ARG A 132 6.01 9.97 -2.12
C ARG A 132 6.68 10.98 -1.17
N SER A 133 7.97 10.85 -0.89
CA SER A 133 8.74 11.75 0.01
C SER A 133 9.88 12.43 -0.75
N LEU A 134 9.60 13.61 -1.30
CA LEU A 134 10.55 14.35 -2.14
C LEU A 134 11.78 14.85 -1.36
N ASN A 135 11.65 15.10 -0.04
CA ASN A 135 12.63 15.91 0.69
C ASN A 135 13.42 15.19 1.79
N ARG A 136 13.35 13.85 1.88
CA ARG A 136 13.99 13.03 2.96
C ARG A 136 13.64 13.43 4.40
N SER A 137 12.87 14.50 4.66
CA SER A 137 12.40 14.83 5.99
C SER A 137 11.40 13.76 6.41
N LYS A 138 11.71 13.09 7.51
CA LYS A 138 10.85 12.07 8.14
C LYS A 138 9.63 12.68 8.85
N GLU A 139 9.35 13.96 8.63
CA GLU A 139 8.46 14.76 9.48
C GLU A 139 7.00 14.67 9.07
N ASP A 140 6.69 14.34 7.81
CA ASP A 140 5.32 14.03 7.41
C ASP A 140 5.19 12.52 7.17
N VAL A 141 4.26 11.89 7.90
CA VAL A 141 3.82 10.52 7.65
C VAL A 141 3.16 10.49 6.27
N VAL A 142 3.95 10.09 5.27
CA VAL A 142 3.53 10.10 3.87
C VAL A 142 2.54 8.97 3.60
N GLY A 143 1.29 9.37 3.37
CA GLY A 143 0.19 8.52 2.91
C GLY A 143 0.04 8.50 1.40
N PHE A 144 -0.96 7.78 0.91
CA PHE A 144 -1.45 7.90 -0.47
C PHE A 144 -2.33 9.13 -0.65
N VAL A 145 -2.89 9.66 0.44
CA VAL A 145 -3.77 10.84 0.41
C VAL A 145 -3.23 12.00 1.23
N LYS A 146 -3.79 13.18 0.96
CA LYS A 146 -3.39 14.42 1.66
C LYS A 146 -3.90 14.37 3.10
N ARG A 147 -3.00 14.60 4.05
CA ARG A 147 -3.35 14.73 5.48
C ARG A 147 -4.27 15.92 5.72
N THR A 148 -4.92 15.94 6.89
CA THR A 148 -5.87 17.00 7.33
C THR A 148 -7.03 17.27 6.37
N THR A 149 -7.33 16.31 5.49
CA THR A 149 -8.46 16.36 4.56
C THR A 149 -9.51 15.34 5.00
N LEU A 150 -10.80 15.71 4.89
CA LEU A 150 -11.91 14.82 5.19
C LEU A 150 -12.22 13.97 3.95
N TYR A 151 -12.28 12.65 4.12
CA TYR A 151 -12.58 11.75 3.02
C TYR A 151 -13.89 11.00 3.24
N GLY A 152 -14.66 10.85 2.17
CA GLY A 152 -15.82 9.97 2.12
C GLY A 152 -15.54 8.79 1.21
N VAL A 153 -15.73 7.57 1.71
CA VAL A 153 -15.63 6.33 0.95
C VAL A 153 -17.02 5.70 0.88
N GLY A 154 -17.50 5.47 -0.34
CA GLY A 154 -18.75 4.73 -0.56
C GLY A 154 -18.56 3.22 -0.46
N ASP A 155 -19.68 2.50 -0.36
CA ASP A 155 -19.75 1.05 -0.55
C ASP A 155 -19.25 0.58 -1.93
N ASP A 156 -19.38 1.44 -2.94
CA ASP A 156 -18.78 1.28 -4.27
C ASP A 156 -17.26 1.57 -4.31
N LEU A 157 -16.61 1.71 -3.14
CA LEU A 157 -15.21 2.05 -2.94
C LEU A 157 -14.77 3.37 -3.61
N LYS A 158 -15.72 4.22 -4.02
CA LYS A 158 -15.40 5.52 -4.58
C LYS A 158 -14.99 6.47 -3.46
N LEU A 159 -13.77 6.98 -3.58
CA LEU A 159 -13.19 8.00 -2.71
C LEU A 159 -13.57 9.40 -3.21
N LYS A 160 -14.04 10.26 -2.29
CA LYS A 160 -14.22 11.69 -2.52
C LYS A 160 -13.59 12.49 -1.38
N SER A 161 -12.82 13.52 -1.72
CA SER A 161 -12.41 14.55 -0.77
C SER A 161 -13.61 15.44 -0.45
N LEU A 162 -13.80 15.75 0.82
CA LEU A 162 -14.90 16.56 1.33
C LEU A 162 -14.33 17.81 2.01
N SER A 163 -14.95 18.96 1.80
CA SER A 163 -14.80 20.11 2.69
C SER A 163 -15.86 20.01 3.80
N ALA A 164 -15.64 20.66 4.94
CA ALA A 164 -16.62 20.70 6.02
C ALA A 164 -18.02 21.12 5.53
N ASN A 165 -18.08 22.05 4.57
CA ASN A 165 -19.31 22.60 4.02
C ASN A 165 -19.98 21.66 3.00
N TYR A 166 -19.20 20.82 2.31
CA TYR A 166 -19.69 19.89 1.28
C TYR A 166 -20.04 18.51 1.85
N CYS A 167 -19.66 18.24 3.10
CA CYS A 167 -19.82 16.92 3.72
C CYS A 167 -21.31 16.57 3.90
N LEU A 168 -22.11 17.53 4.38
CA LEU A 168 -23.56 17.35 4.54
C LEU A 168 -24.28 17.22 3.20
N SER A 169 -23.91 18.01 2.19
CA SER A 169 -24.49 17.89 0.84
C SER A 169 -24.15 16.54 0.21
N TYR A 170 -22.93 16.05 0.40
CA TYR A 170 -22.51 14.74 -0.09
C TYR A 170 -23.27 13.58 0.59
N LEU A 171 -23.45 13.66 1.91
CA LEU A 171 -24.27 12.68 2.64
C LEU A 171 -25.74 12.74 2.21
N LYS A 172 -26.27 13.94 1.96
CA LYS A 172 -27.63 14.14 1.44
C LYS A 172 -27.81 13.53 0.05
N GLU A 173 -26.92 13.81 -0.90
CA GLU A 173 -26.91 13.23 -2.25
C GLU A 173 -26.90 11.68 -2.21
N ARG A 174 -26.12 11.09 -1.30
CA ARG A 174 -26.05 9.62 -1.11
C ARG A 174 -27.22 9.03 -0.32
N THR A 175 -28.09 9.85 0.28
CA THR A 175 -29.25 9.42 1.08
C THR A 175 -30.61 9.72 0.41
N GLU A 176 -30.68 10.65 -0.54
CA GLU A 176 -31.95 10.99 -1.24
C GLU A 176 -32.29 10.02 -2.36
N PRO A 177 -33.52 9.47 -2.42
CA PRO A 177 -33.90 8.54 -3.48
C PRO A 177 -33.76 9.20 -4.86
N SER A 178 -33.10 8.52 -5.80
CA SER A 178 -33.12 8.88 -7.21
C SER A 178 -34.54 8.65 -7.73
N TYR A 179 -35.25 9.74 -8.03
CA TYR A 179 -36.58 9.76 -8.65
C TYR A 179 -36.53 9.25 -10.09
#